data_AF-A0A855FVJ9-F1
#
_entry.id   AF-A0A855FVJ9-F1
#
_cell.length_a   1.000
_cell.length_b   1.000
_cell.length_c   1.000
_cell.angle_alpha   90.00
_cell.angle_beta   90.00
_cell.angle_gamma   90.00
#
_symmetry.space_group_name_H-M   'P 1'
#
loop_
_entity.id
_entity.type
_entity.pdbx_description
1 polymer ?
#
loop_
_entity_poly.entity_id
_entity_poly.type
_entity_poly.pdbx_seq_one_letter_code
_entity_poly.pdbx_strand_id
1 'polypeptide(L)'
;MLIDEIRIVTTNKISVSYSPNEFPYYKLIPNITETGKKYCLFFYVDKNNYLILATGIPRYKAIQNLKRLLETAHYQIYEVHY
;
A
#
# COMPACT_ATOMS: atom_id res chain seq x y z
N MET A 1 -20.05 -18.24 14.03
CA MET A 1 -19.14 -18.31 12.88
C MET A 1 -18.97 -16.89 12.37
N LEU A 2 -17.86 -16.23 12.72
CA LEU A 2 -17.53 -14.93 12.14
C LEU A 2 -17.26 -15.19 10.66
N ILE A 3 -18.13 -14.70 9.80
CA ILE A 3 -17.90 -14.73 8.37
C ILE A 3 -16.69 -13.81 8.17
N ASP A 4 -15.53 -14.38 7.83
CA ASP A 4 -14.41 -13.61 7.30
C ASP A 4 -14.92 -12.96 6.02
N GLU A 5 -15.42 -11.72 6.13
CA GLU A 5 -15.67 -10.90 4.97
C GLU A 5 -14.37 -10.85 4.19
N ILE A 6 -14.38 -11.40 2.98
CA ILE A 6 -13.24 -11.34 2.08
C ILE A 6 -13.10 -9.87 1.69
N ARG A 7 -12.37 -9.09 2.50
CA ARG A 7 -12.05 -7.71 2.18
C ARG A 7 -11.13 -7.72 0.97
N ILE A 8 -11.70 -7.35 -0.16
CA ILE A 8 -10.97 -7.15 -1.41
C ILE A 8 -10.13 -5.89 -1.21
N VAL A 9 -8.82 -6.03 -1.28
CA VAL A 9 -7.90 -4.90 -1.23
C VAL A 9 -7.94 -4.21 -2.59
N THR A 10 -8.66 -3.09 -2.67
CA THR A 10 -8.71 -2.25 -3.87
C THR A 10 -7.61 -1.21 -3.81
N THR A 11 -6.82 -1.13 -4.88
CA THR A 11 -5.70 -0.17 -5.02
C THR A 11 -5.99 0.82 -6.14
N ASN A 12 -5.87 2.11 -5.85
CA ASN A 12 -5.93 3.17 -6.86
C ASN A 12 -4.58 3.26 -7.57
N LYS A 13 -4.55 2.95 -8.87
CA LYS A 13 -3.32 3.06 -9.67
C LYS A 13 -3.02 4.52 -9.96
N ILE A 14 -1.81 4.97 -9.65
CA ILE A 14 -1.39 6.36 -9.81
C ILE A 14 -0.05 6.45 -10.54
N SER A 15 0.20 7.57 -11.21
CA SER A 15 1.54 7.87 -11.74
C SER A 15 2.53 8.16 -10.61
N VAL A 16 3.82 8.04 -10.89
CA VAL A 16 4.89 8.36 -9.94
C VAL A 16 4.82 9.82 -9.45
N SER A 17 4.40 10.73 -10.33
CA SER A 17 4.28 12.17 -10.06
C SER A 17 3.03 12.55 -9.26
N TYR A 18 2.06 11.65 -9.12
CA TYR A 18 0.85 11.93 -8.38
C TYR A 18 1.10 11.94 -6.87
N SER A 19 0.70 13.04 -6.23
CA SER A 19 0.68 13.18 -4.78
C SER A 19 -0.76 13.35 -4.32
N PRO A 20 -1.32 12.40 -3.55
CA PRO A 20 -2.61 12.58 -2.91
C PRO A 20 -2.61 13.79 -1.96
N ASN A 21 -3.73 14.52 -1.93
CA ASN A 21 -3.92 15.66 -1.04
C ASN A 21 -4.67 15.30 0.26
N GLU A 22 -5.32 14.12 0.29
CA GLU A 22 -6.06 13.63 1.44
C GLU A 22 -5.19 12.65 2.22
N PHE A 23 -5.04 12.87 3.52
CA PHE A 23 -4.27 12.05 4.44
C PHE A 23 -5.16 11.50 5.57
N PRO A 24 -4.80 10.37 6.19
CA PRO A 24 -3.64 9.54 5.88
C PRO A 24 -3.98 8.48 4.81
N TYR A 25 -2.95 7.90 4.18
CA TYR A 25 -3.11 6.87 3.15
C TYR A 25 -1.97 5.87 3.11
N TYR A 26 -2.24 4.70 2.55
CA TYR A 26 -1.21 3.73 2.20
C TYR A 26 -0.67 3.98 0.80
N LYS A 27 0.64 3.85 0.62
CA LYS A 27 1.28 3.94 -0.70
C LYS A 27 2.12 2.70 -0.95
N LEU A 28 1.82 2.02 -2.04
CA LEU A 28 2.52 0.84 -2.51
C LEU A 28 3.39 1.24 -3.71
N ILE A 29 4.71 1.19 -3.52
CA ILE A 29 5.68 1.63 -4.53
C ILE A 29 6.43 0.40 -5.05
N PRO A 30 6.34 0.09 -6.35
CA PRO A 30 7.17 -0.96 -6.92
C PRO A 30 8.62 -0.49 -7.06
N ASN A 31 9.55 -1.42 -6.86
CA ASN A 31 10.96 -1.26 -7.14
C ASN A 31 11.44 -2.44 -7.98
N ILE A 32 12.03 -2.14 -9.14
CA ILE A 32 12.57 -3.17 -10.04
C ILE A 32 13.97 -3.51 -9.54
N THR A 33 14.17 -4.77 -9.17
CA THR A 33 15.47 -5.30 -8.75
C THR A 33 15.93 -6.37 -9.74
N GLU A 34 17.21 -6.74 -9.67
CA GLU A 34 17.77 -7.86 -10.47
C GLU A 34 16.98 -9.17 -10.26
N THR A 35 16.43 -9.36 -9.05
CA THR A 35 15.63 -10.54 -8.67
C THR A 35 14.14 -10.42 -9.00
N GLY A 36 13.74 -9.37 -9.73
CA GLY A 36 12.36 -9.08 -10.13
C GLY A 36 11.72 -7.90 -9.39
N LYS A 37 10.43 -7.70 -9.63
CA LYS A 37 9.65 -6.57 -9.10
C LYS A 37 9.31 -6.80 -7.63
N LYS A 38 9.88 -5.97 -6.75
CA LYS A 38 9.56 -5.91 -5.32
C LYS A 38 8.72 -4.66 -5.03
N TYR A 39 8.21 -4.57 -3.81
CA TYR A 39 7.37 -3.46 -3.38
C TYR A 39 7.79 -2.96 -2.00
N CYS A 40 7.65 -1.66 -1.82
CA CYS A 40 7.71 -0.99 -0.53
C CYS A 40 6.31 -0.49 -0.18
N LEU A 41 5.89 -0.75 1.06
CA LEU A 41 4.61 -0.31 1.59
C LEU A 41 4.86 0.80 2.61
N PHE A 42 4.27 1.95 2.37
CA PHE A 42 4.34 3.13 3.24
C PHE A 42 2.96 3.49 3.78
N PHE A 43 2.94 4.17 4.92
CA PHE A 43 1.76 4.84 5.46
C PHE A 43 2.09 6.32 5.65
N TYR A 44 1.46 7.17 4.85
CA TYR A 44 1.64 8.61 4.92
C TYR A 44 0.65 9.17 5.94
N VAL A 45 1.18 9.80 7.00
CA VAL A 45 0.39 10.41 8.07
C VAL A 45 -0.03 11.83 7.69
N ASP A 46 0.89 12.56 7.06
CA ASP A 46 0.66 13.88 6.47
C ASP A 46 1.67 14.14 5.32
N LYS A 47 1.68 15.37 4.80
CA LYS A 47 2.53 15.78 3.67
C LYS A 47 4.04 15.58 3.88
N ASN A 48 4.50 15.59 5.14
CA ASN A 48 5.91 15.55 5.51
C ASN A 48 6.28 14.25 6.24
N ASN A 49 5.31 13.57 6.84
CA ASN A 49 5.54 12.43 7.72
C ASN A 49 4.97 11.13 7.14
N TYR A 50 5.79 10.09 7.12
CA TYR A 50 5.39 8.75 6.71
C TYR A 50 6.10 7.67 7.52
N LEU A 51 5.47 6.51 7.59
CA LEU A 51 6.02 5.29 8.17
C LEU A 51 6.36 4.29 7.06
N ILE A 52 7.48 3.59 7.22
CA ILE A 52 7.87 2.48 6.37
C ILE A 52 7.31 1.21 7.01
N LEU A 53 6.30 0.61 6.39
CA LEU A 53 5.64 -0.58 6.95
C LEU A 53 6.31 -1.88 6.48
N ALA A 54 6.81 -1.90 5.24
CA ALA A 54 7.58 -3.01 4.71
C ALA A 54 8.42 -2.57 3.49
N THR A 55 9.55 -3.22 3.27
CA THR A 55 10.44 -2.97 2.14
C THR A 55 10.83 -4.28 1.45
N GLY A 56 11.05 -4.24 0.13
CA GLY A 56 11.59 -5.37 -0.61
C GLY A 56 10.69 -6.62 -0.67
N ILE A 57 9.39 -6.48 -0.40
CA ILE A 57 8.46 -7.62 -0.37
C ILE A 57 7.79 -7.86 -1.73
N PRO A 58 7.43 -9.10 -2.07
CA PRO A 58 6.60 -9.36 -3.25
C PRO A 58 5.19 -8.78 -3.07
N ARG A 59 4.51 -8.48 -4.20
CA ARG A 59 3.18 -7.83 -4.19
C ARG A 59 2.17 -8.56 -3.30
N TYR A 60 2.10 -9.89 -3.36
CA TYR A 60 1.12 -10.66 -2.59
C TYR A 60 1.28 -10.47 -1.07
N LYS A 61 2.52 -10.36 -0.56
CA LYS A 61 2.76 -10.05 0.86
C LYS A 61 2.33 -8.64 1.22
N ALA A 62 2.55 -7.67 0.31
CA ALA A 62 2.10 -6.30 0.54
C ALA A 62 0.57 -6.22 0.63
N ILE A 63 -0.13 -6.92 -0.27
CA ILE A 63 -1.60 -7.03 -0.25
C ILE A 63 -2.10 -7.73 1.02
N GLN A 64 -1.43 -8.80 1.48
CA GLN A 64 -1.78 -9.45 2.75
C GLN A 64 -1.60 -8.53 3.96
N ASN A 65 -0.52 -7.77 4.00
CA ASN A 65 -0.30 -6.76 5.05
C ASN A 65 -1.39 -5.69 5.02
N LEU A 66 -1.74 -5.18 3.83
CA LEU A 66 -2.82 -4.22 3.63
C LEU A 66 -4.16 -4.78 4.09
N LYS A 67 -4.48 -6.04 3.77
CA LYS A 67 -5.73 -6.69 4.20
C LYS A 67 -5.86 -6.65 5.73
N ARG A 68 -4.78 -7.00 6.45
CA ARG A 68 -4.75 -6.96 7.93
C ARG A 68 -4.84 -5.53 8.47
N LEU A 69 -4.14 -4.58 7.87
CA LEU A 69 -4.19 -3.17 8.30
C LEU A 69 -5.59 -2.57 8.11
N LEU A 70 -6.23 -2.89 6.98
CA LEU A 70 -7.59 -2.47 6.67
C LEU A 70 -8.65 -3.09 7.60
N GLU A 71 -8.32 -4.09 8.42
CA GLU A 71 -9.25 -4.58 9.46
C GLU A 71 -9.58 -3.49 10.47
N THR A 72 -8.60 -2.62 10.78
CA THR A 72 -8.66 -1.61 11.84
C THR A 72 -8.51 -0.17 11.35
N ALA A 73 -7.98 0.05 10.14
CA ALA A 73 -7.64 1.37 9.62
C ALA A 73 -8.01 1.52 8.13
N HIS A 74 -9.20 2.07 7.86
CA HIS A 74 -9.81 2.19 6.53
C HIS A 74 -9.30 3.38 5.71
N TYR A 75 -8.04 3.34 5.30
CA TYR A 75 -7.43 4.39 4.48
C TYR A 75 -7.32 4.01 3.01
N GLN A 76 -7.30 5.02 2.13
CA GLN A 76 -7.08 4.83 0.71
C GLN A 76 -5.72 4.17 0.44
N ILE A 77 -5.65 3.34 -0.59
CA ILE A 77 -4.44 2.65 -1.00
C ILE A 77 -4.09 3.09 -2.41
N TYR A 78 -2.91 3.70 -2.56
CA TYR A 78 -2.38 4.10 -3.85
C TYR A 78 -1.25 3.17 -4.27
N GLU A 79 -1.36 2.57 -5.46
CA GLU A 79 -0.30 1.74 -6.06
C GLU A 79 0.34 2.50 -7.22
N VAL A 80 1.64 2.75 -7.13
CA VAL A 80 2.39 3.45 -8.18
C VAL A 80 2.56 2.54 -9.39
N HIS A 81 2.28 3.08 -10.57
CA HIS A 81 2.50 2.44 -11.86
C HIS A 81 3.47 3.29 -12.68
N TYR A 82 4.49 2.63 -13.25
CA TYR A 82 5.45 3.23 -14.18
C TYR A 82 4.94 3.16 -15.61
#